data_AF-A0A354JU06-F1
#
_entry.id   AF-A0A354JU06-F1
#
_cell.length_a   1.000
_cell.length_b   1.000
_cell.length_c   1.000
_cell.angle_alpha   90.00
_cell.angle_beta   90.00
_cell.angle_gamma   90.00
#
_symmetry.space_group_name_H-M   'P 1'
#
loop_
_entity.id
_entity.type
_entity.pdbx_description
1 polymer ?
#
loop_
_entity_poly.entity_id
_entity_poly.type
_entity_poly.pdbx_seq_one_letter_code
_entity_poly.pdbx_strand_id
1 'polypeptide(L)'
;TLDEEGFIILRHGAITKSHLEQVIKPSNAQKPHGGLASPGLLKSHYSPNKPLYIKGETRINFELGKAGYIAFGKKPEEEYRYVEFLSENGDLIEAAANLFEKLHAFEDSDVEYIVIDPVPEIGIGIAIMDRIRKAAYRYR
;
A
#
# COMPACT_ATOMS: atom_id res chain seq x y z
N THR A 1 -18.24 3.74 -13.24
CA THR A 1 -19.03 4.39 -14.30
C THR A 1 -20.50 4.22 -13.99
N LEU A 2 -21.30 5.19 -14.40
CA LEU A 2 -22.75 5.15 -14.31
C LEU A 2 -23.29 4.86 -15.72
N ASP A 3 -24.19 3.90 -15.84
CA ASP A 3 -25.00 3.68 -17.04
C ASP A 3 -26.49 3.92 -16.73
N GLU A 4 -27.37 3.64 -17.68
CA GLU A 4 -28.82 3.82 -17.50
C GLU A 4 -29.45 2.86 -16.47
N GLU A 5 -28.77 1.76 -16.13
CA GLU A 5 -29.28 0.74 -15.20
C GLU A 5 -28.72 0.88 -13.77
N GLY A 6 -27.54 1.47 -13.60
CA GLY A 6 -26.92 1.66 -12.29
C GLY A 6 -25.43 1.94 -12.33
N PHE A 7 -24.75 1.69 -11.21
CA PHE A 7 -23.30 1.84 -11.14
C PHE A 7 -22.56 0.54 -11.48
N ILE A 8 -21.41 0.67 -12.15
CA ILE A 8 -20.43 -0.40 -12.32
C ILE A 8 -19.13 0.01 -11.63
N ILE A 9 -18.66 -0.82 -10.69
CA ILE A 9 -17.35 -0.63 -10.05
C ILE A 9 -16.26 -1.13 -10.99
N LEU A 10 -15.56 -0.17 -11.59
CA LEU A 10 -14.38 -0.44 -12.39
C LEU A 10 -13.12 -0.58 -11.53
N ARG A 11 -13.09 0.06 -10.35
CA ARG A 11 -11.98 0.00 -9.39
C ARG A 11 -12.49 0.10 -7.96
N HIS A 12 -11.97 -0.74 -7.07
CA HIS A 12 -12.21 -0.62 -5.64
C HIS A 12 -11.37 0.52 -5.05
N GLY A 13 -11.98 1.36 -4.22
CA GLY A 13 -11.33 2.46 -3.52
C GLY A 13 -11.94 2.64 -2.13
N ALA A 14 -11.75 3.80 -1.52
CA ALA A 14 -12.32 4.11 -0.20
C ALA A 14 -13.87 4.03 -0.17
N ILE A 15 -14.52 4.24 -1.31
CA ILE A 15 -15.96 4.04 -1.46
C ILE A 15 -16.21 2.59 -1.87
N THR A 16 -16.87 1.85 -0.97
CA THR A 16 -17.22 0.44 -1.17
C THR A 16 -18.51 0.30 -1.98
N LYS A 17 -18.77 -0.92 -2.47
CA LYS A 17 -20.05 -1.27 -3.10
C LYS A 17 -21.23 -0.96 -2.18
N SER A 18 -21.11 -1.31 -0.90
CA SER A 18 -22.16 -1.08 0.10
C SER A 18 -22.47 0.41 0.30
N HIS A 19 -21.44 1.28 0.27
CA HIS A 19 -21.66 2.73 0.33
C HIS A 19 -22.45 3.25 -0.89
N LEU A 20 -22.23 2.68 -2.08
CA LEU A 20 -22.94 3.09 -3.30
C LEU A 20 -24.37 2.55 -3.35
N GLU A 21 -24.60 1.33 -2.88
CA GLU A 21 -25.93 0.69 -2.88
C GLU A 21 -26.97 1.41 -2.02
N GLN A 22 -26.53 2.25 -1.07
CA GLN A 22 -27.42 3.10 -0.28
C GLN A 22 -28.05 4.25 -1.10
N VAL A 23 -27.44 4.62 -2.23
CA VAL A 23 -27.83 5.80 -3.03
C VAL A 23 -28.27 5.40 -4.44
N ILE A 24 -27.58 4.44 -5.06
CA ILE A 24 -27.81 4.00 -6.44
C ILE A 24 -27.67 2.48 -6.50
N LYS A 25 -28.55 1.78 -7.23
CA LYS A 25 -28.47 0.32 -7.42
C LYS A 25 -27.32 -0.08 -8.36
N PRO A 26 -26.73 -1.28 -8.21
CA PRO A 26 -25.69 -1.75 -9.12
C PRO A 26 -26.30 -2.07 -10.50
N SER A 27 -25.56 -1.79 -11.56
CA SER A 27 -25.92 -2.16 -12.93
C SER A 27 -25.74 -3.67 -13.15
N ASN A 28 -26.57 -4.26 -14.00
CA ASN A 28 -26.47 -5.66 -14.41
C ASN A 28 -25.48 -5.88 -15.57
N ALA A 29 -24.94 -4.80 -16.15
CA ALA A 29 -23.99 -4.89 -17.25
C ALA A 29 -22.69 -5.57 -16.80
N GLN A 30 -22.22 -6.54 -17.59
CA GLN A 30 -20.93 -7.17 -17.38
C GLN A 30 -19.81 -6.15 -17.61
N LYS A 31 -18.76 -6.20 -16.79
CA LYS A 31 -17.56 -5.38 -16.99
C LYS A 31 -17.07 -5.56 -18.42
N PRO A 32 -16.84 -4.48 -19.20
CA PRO A 32 -16.24 -4.63 -20.52
C PRO A 32 -14.91 -5.37 -20.39
N HIS A 33 -14.82 -6.55 -21.03
CA HIS A 33 -13.58 -7.29 -21.20
C HIS A 33 -12.71 -6.54 -22.20
N GLY A 34 -11.92 -5.60 -21.70
CA GLY A 34 -11.03 -4.78 -22.51
C GLY A 34 -10.30 -3.80 -21.64
N GLY A 35 -9.07 -4.15 -21.26
CA GLY A 35 -8.25 -3.34 -20.39
C GLY A 35 -7.99 -1.97 -21.00
N LEU A 36 -8.37 -0.92 -20.28
CA LEU A 36 -7.79 0.41 -20.43
C LEU A 36 -7.36 0.91 -19.06
N ALA A 37 -6.03 0.84 -18.91
CA ALA A 37 -5.14 1.42 -17.94
C ALA A 37 -5.74 2.53 -17.06
N SER A 38 -5.93 2.23 -15.77
CA SER A 38 -5.91 3.25 -14.74
C SER A 38 -4.44 3.70 -14.54
N PRO A 39 -4.14 5.00 -14.36
CA PRO A 39 -2.79 5.46 -14.04
C PRO A 39 -2.30 4.70 -12.80
N GLY A 40 -1.21 3.95 -12.91
CA GLY A 40 -0.66 3.09 -11.85
C GLY A 40 -0.42 1.62 -12.23
N LEU A 41 -0.82 1.18 -13.43
CA LEU A 41 -0.49 -0.18 -13.93
C LEU A 41 0.94 -0.34 -14.46
N LEU A 42 1.73 0.74 -14.50
CA LEU A 42 3.17 0.63 -14.69
C LEU A 42 3.76 0.14 -13.37
N LYS A 43 4.19 -1.13 -13.37
CA LYS A 43 4.91 -1.85 -12.30
C LYS A 43 6.12 -1.12 -11.70
N SER A 44 6.44 0.09 -12.17
CA SER A 44 7.64 0.85 -11.87
C SER A 44 7.40 2.16 -11.12
N HIS A 45 6.16 2.66 -11.02
CA HIS A 45 5.90 3.97 -10.39
C HIS A 45 5.77 3.96 -8.87
N TYR A 46 5.67 2.78 -8.26
CA TYR A 46 5.42 2.63 -6.81
C TYR A 46 6.57 1.98 -6.04
N SER A 47 7.59 1.51 -6.74
CA SER A 47 8.75 0.90 -6.10
C SER A 47 9.75 2.00 -5.73
N PRO A 48 10.13 2.14 -4.45
CA PRO A 48 11.27 2.97 -4.07
C PRO A 48 12.51 2.52 -4.87
N ASN A 49 13.43 3.45 -5.15
CA ASN A 49 14.75 3.12 -5.70
C ASN A 49 15.62 2.44 -4.63
N LYS A 50 15.32 2.69 -3.35
CA LYS A 50 15.93 1.98 -2.24
C LYS A 50 15.30 0.59 -2.07
N PRO A 51 16.09 -0.43 -1.71
CA PRO A 51 15.56 -1.75 -1.38
C PRO A 51 14.51 -1.67 -0.28
N LEU A 52 13.33 -2.26 -0.54
CA LEU A 52 12.24 -2.36 0.42
C LEU A 52 12.05 -3.81 0.87
N TYR A 53 12.04 -4.03 2.17
CA TYR A 53 11.88 -5.34 2.77
C TYR A 53 10.69 -5.38 3.74
N ILE A 54 9.90 -6.44 3.65
CA ILE A 54 8.78 -6.66 4.58
C ILE A 54 9.31 -7.41 5.80
N LYS A 55 9.07 -6.87 6.99
CA LYS A 55 9.46 -7.51 8.25
C LYS A 55 8.86 -8.91 8.35
N GLY A 56 9.71 -9.90 8.66
CA GLY A 56 9.31 -11.30 8.77
C GLY A 56 9.22 -12.08 7.44
N GLU A 57 9.21 -11.41 6.28
CA GLU A 57 9.26 -12.10 4.97
C GLU A 57 10.67 -12.16 4.35
N THR A 58 11.65 -11.49 4.96
CA THR A 58 13.05 -11.46 4.52
C THR A 58 13.97 -12.19 5.50
N ARG A 59 15.03 -12.81 4.98
CA ARG A 59 16.09 -13.48 5.77
C ARG A 59 17.38 -12.66 5.87
N ILE A 60 17.38 -11.44 5.33
CA ILE A 60 18.57 -10.59 5.30
C ILE A 60 18.83 -10.04 6.69
N ASN A 61 20.10 -10.08 7.12
CA ASN A 61 20.52 -9.43 8.34
C ASN A 61 20.82 -7.96 8.03
N PHE A 62 20.10 -7.05 8.69
CA PHE A 62 20.17 -5.63 8.45
C PHE A 62 21.13 -4.96 9.44
N GLU A 63 22.04 -4.13 8.94
CA GLU A 63 22.70 -3.09 9.73
C GLU A 63 21.67 -1.98 10.06
N LEU A 64 21.00 -2.10 11.20
CA LEU A 64 19.87 -1.24 11.61
C LEU A 64 20.18 0.27 11.55
N GLY A 65 21.43 0.68 11.82
CA GLY A 65 21.87 2.08 11.73
C GLY A 65 21.94 2.67 10.31
N LYS A 66 21.74 1.83 9.28
CA LYS A 66 21.60 2.24 7.87
C LYS A 66 20.19 2.02 7.32
N ALA A 67 19.30 1.50 8.15
CA ALA A 67 17.96 1.10 7.77
C ALA A 67 16.94 2.15 8.21
N GLY A 68 16.03 2.49 7.31
CA GLY A 68 14.79 3.18 7.65
C GLY A 68 13.71 2.18 8.03
N TYR A 69 12.87 2.50 9.01
CA TYR A 69 11.75 1.65 9.41
C TYR A 69 10.41 2.37 9.24
N ILE A 70 9.48 1.71 8.56
CA ILE A 70 8.09 2.13 8.44
C ILE A 70 7.23 1.22 9.33
N ALA A 71 6.77 1.77 10.45
CA ALA A 71 6.00 1.08 11.47
C ALA A 71 4.49 1.11 11.21
N PHE A 72 3.78 0.12 11.75
CA PHE A 72 2.31 0.12 11.79
C PHE A 72 1.81 -0.20 13.21
N GLY A 73 1.16 0.78 13.85
CA GLY A 73 0.53 0.65 15.16
C GLY A 73 1.48 0.58 16.37
N LYS A 74 2.71 0.08 16.20
CA LYS A 74 3.70 -0.02 17.27
C LYS A 74 5.09 0.35 16.77
N LYS A 75 5.83 1.13 17.56
CA LYS A 75 7.25 1.41 17.30
C LYS A 75 8.06 0.10 17.34
N PRO A 76 9.08 -0.08 16.47
CA PRO A 76 10.03 -1.18 16.63
C PRO A 76 10.73 -1.11 17.98
N GLU A 77 11.12 -2.27 18.50
CA GLU A 77 11.91 -2.37 19.74
C GLU A 77 13.39 -2.10 19.45
N GLU A 78 13.82 -2.39 18.23
CA GLU A 78 15.17 -2.17 17.75
C GLU A 78 15.40 -0.71 17.32
N GLU A 79 16.65 -0.28 17.38
CA GLU A 79 17.05 1.08 17.03
C GLU A 79 17.43 1.18 15.55
N TYR A 80 16.50 1.72 14.75
CA TYR A 80 16.70 2.05 13.33
C TYR A 80 17.16 3.49 13.18
N ARG A 81 17.83 3.82 12.07
CA ARG A 81 18.31 5.18 11.79
C ARG A 81 17.20 6.22 11.83
N TYR A 82 16.08 5.89 11.18
CA TYR A 82 14.84 6.65 11.28
C TYR A 82 13.64 5.71 11.35
N VAL A 83 12.59 6.17 12.01
CA VAL A 83 11.32 5.46 12.16
C VAL A 83 10.19 6.40 11.80
N GLU A 84 9.38 6.02 10.83
CA GLU A 84 8.11 6.67 10.45
C GLU A 84 6.94 5.71 10.69
N PHE A 85 5.72 6.23 10.78
CA PHE A 85 4.52 5.42 10.93
C PHE A 85 3.63 5.52 9.69
N LEU A 86 3.10 4.37 9.25
CA LEU A 86 1.93 4.35 8.36
C LEU A 86 0.68 4.84 9.10
N SER A 87 0.52 4.38 10.33
CA SER A 87 -0.52 4.80 11.26
C SER A 87 -0.02 4.49 12.67
N GLU A 88 -0.05 5.47 13.56
CA GLU A 88 0.33 5.26 14.96
C GLU A 88 -0.69 4.39 15.71
N ASN A 89 -1.97 4.44 15.31
CA ASN A 89 -3.06 3.71 15.95
C ASN A 89 -3.40 2.39 15.24
N GLY A 90 -2.72 2.05 14.14
CA GLY A 90 -3.00 0.86 13.35
C GLY A 90 -4.27 0.97 12.50
N ASP A 91 -4.66 2.19 12.10
CA ASP A 91 -5.77 2.42 11.19
C ASP A 91 -5.36 2.13 9.74
N LEU A 92 -6.12 1.25 9.07
CA LEU A 92 -5.81 0.81 7.71
C LEU A 92 -6.11 1.88 6.64
N ILE A 93 -7.04 2.80 6.88
CA ILE A 93 -7.33 3.91 5.97
C ILE A 93 -6.21 4.93 6.04
N GLU A 94 -5.76 5.27 7.25
CA GLU A 94 -4.59 6.14 7.48
C GLU A 94 -3.33 5.52 6.86
N ALA A 95 -3.10 4.23 7.09
CA ALA A 95 -1.96 3.52 6.49
C ALA A 95 -1.98 3.57 4.96
N ALA A 96 -3.15 3.42 4.33
CA ALA A 96 -3.29 3.52 2.89
C ALA A 96 -3.00 4.93 2.35
N ALA A 97 -3.36 5.97 3.11
CA ALA A 97 -3.11 7.37 2.75
C ALA A 97 -1.61 7.72 2.88
N ASN A 98 -0.96 7.24 3.94
CA ASN A 98 0.41 7.61 4.27
C ASN A 98 1.47 6.79 3.53
N LEU A 99 1.14 5.59 3.03
CA LEU A 99 2.13 4.64 2.48
C LEU A 99 3.12 5.28 1.48
N PHE A 100 2.62 6.02 0.49
CA PHE A 100 3.50 6.60 -0.53
C PHE A 100 4.30 7.78 -0.01
N GLU A 101 3.69 8.62 0.83
CA GLU A 101 4.40 9.72 1.48
C GLU A 101 5.60 9.18 2.28
N LYS A 102 5.40 8.13 3.08
CA LYS A 102 6.46 7.55 3.90
C LYS A 102 7.54 6.86 3.06
N LEU A 103 7.16 6.16 2.00
CA LEU A 103 8.14 5.61 1.07
C LEU A 103 8.99 6.71 0.41
N HIS A 104 8.37 7.80 -0.03
CA HIS A 104 9.08 8.94 -0.61
C HIS A 104 9.98 9.67 0.40
N ALA A 105 9.54 9.85 1.64
CA ALA A 105 10.35 10.44 2.69
C ALA A 105 11.67 9.66 2.90
N PHE A 106 11.60 8.33 2.80
CA PHE A 106 12.80 7.50 2.89
C PHE A 106 13.68 7.53 1.64
N GLU A 107 13.12 7.72 0.44
CA GLU A 107 13.90 7.89 -0.79
C GLU A 107 14.87 9.08 -0.68
N ASP A 108 14.41 10.19 -0.09
CA ASP A 108 15.19 11.42 0.05
C ASP A 108 16.14 11.42 1.27
N SER A 109 16.09 10.39 2.12
CA SER A 109 16.95 10.28 3.30
C SER A 109 18.32 9.63 2.99
N ASP A 110 19.18 9.46 3.99
CA ASP A 110 20.49 8.79 3.84
C ASP A 110 20.47 7.28 4.15
N VAL A 111 19.29 6.68 4.35
CA VAL A 111 19.17 5.23 4.59
C VAL A 111 19.52 4.44 3.33
N GLU A 112 20.13 3.27 3.51
CA GLU A 112 20.51 2.38 2.41
C GLU A 112 19.36 1.45 2.00
N TYR A 113 18.43 1.15 2.91
CA TYR A 113 17.25 0.32 2.65
C TYR A 113 16.14 0.59 3.66
N ILE A 114 14.93 0.17 3.30
CA ILE A 114 13.70 0.40 4.03
C ILE A 114 13.15 -0.95 4.52
N VAL A 115 12.80 -1.02 5.79
CA VAL A 115 12.07 -2.14 6.39
C VAL A 115 10.66 -1.65 6.73
N ILE A 116 9.64 -2.40 6.37
CA ILE A 116 8.23 -2.03 6.62
C ILE A 116 7.49 -3.14 7.35
N ASP A 117 6.66 -2.75 8.32
CA ASP A 117 5.74 -3.67 8.98
C ASP A 117 4.67 -4.19 8.00
N PRO A 118 4.31 -5.48 8.06
CA PRO A 118 3.11 -5.95 7.40
C PRO A 118 1.87 -5.34 8.05
N VAL A 119 0.83 -5.09 7.26
CA VAL A 119 -0.49 -4.69 7.77
C VAL A 119 -1.48 -5.86 7.71
N PRO A 120 -2.52 -5.89 8.56
CA PRO A 120 -3.56 -6.90 8.49
C PRO A 120 -4.20 -7.00 7.10
N GLU A 121 -4.25 -8.19 6.50
CA GLU A 121 -4.83 -8.43 5.18
C GLU A 121 -6.37 -8.55 5.22
N ILE A 122 -7.03 -7.53 5.76
CA ILE A 122 -8.49 -7.41 5.83
C ILE A 122 -8.94 -6.10 5.18
N GLY A 123 -10.08 -6.13 4.47
CA GLY A 123 -10.62 -4.94 3.81
C GLY A 123 -9.60 -4.26 2.88
N ILE A 124 -9.28 -2.99 3.14
CA ILE A 124 -8.29 -2.23 2.36
C ILE A 124 -6.85 -2.74 2.58
N GLY A 125 -6.57 -3.41 3.69
CA GLY A 125 -5.23 -3.95 4.01
C GLY A 125 -4.72 -4.97 3.00
N ILE A 126 -5.62 -5.73 2.34
CA ILE A 126 -5.27 -6.62 1.22
C ILE A 126 -4.64 -5.81 0.08
N ALA A 127 -5.22 -4.66 -0.25
CA ALA A 127 -4.70 -3.79 -1.32
C ALA A 127 -3.41 -3.07 -0.90
N ILE A 128 -3.24 -2.75 0.38
CA ILE A 128 -1.99 -2.19 0.93
C ILE A 128 -0.86 -3.23 0.80
N MET A 129 -1.09 -4.47 1.27
CA MET A 129 -0.07 -5.52 1.20
C MET A 129 0.29 -5.90 -0.24
N ASP A 130 -0.66 -5.91 -1.18
CA ASP A 130 -0.37 -6.10 -2.61
C ASP A 130 0.59 -5.02 -3.13
N ARG A 131 0.40 -3.75 -2.74
CA ARG A 131 1.30 -2.65 -3.11
C ARG A 131 2.67 -2.79 -2.47
N ILE A 132 2.73 -3.09 -1.17
CA ILE A 132 3.98 -3.28 -0.45
C ILE A 132 4.80 -4.43 -1.08
N ARG A 133 4.17 -5.57 -1.36
CA ARG A 133 4.84 -6.72 -1.98
C ARG A 133 5.35 -6.40 -3.39
N LYS A 134 4.59 -5.64 -4.18
CA LYS A 134 5.04 -5.17 -5.50
C LYS A 134 6.23 -4.22 -5.40
N ALA A 135 6.23 -3.32 -4.41
CA ALA A 135 7.34 -2.44 -4.14
C ALA A 135 8.60 -3.22 -3.71
N ALA A 136 8.43 -4.23 -2.84
CA ALA A 136 9.51 -5.09 -2.35
C ALA A 136 10.06 -6.09 -3.39
N TYR A 137 9.24 -6.52 -4.36
CA TYR A 137 9.63 -7.55 -5.34
C TYR A 137 10.89 -7.21 -6.15
N ARG A 138 11.19 -5.92 -6.35
CA ARG A 138 12.40 -5.49 -7.08
C ARG A 138 13.70 -5.97 -6.40
N TYR A 139 13.67 -6.31 -5.11
CA TYR A 139 14.84 -6.62 -4.29
C TYR A 139 14.71 -7.94 -3.52
N ARG A 140 13.79 -8.80 -3.95
CA ARG A 140 13.60 -10.15 -3.42
C ARG A 140 14.68 -11.12 -3.90
#